data_AF-A0A1S3IV05-F1
#
_entry.id   AF-A0A1S3IV05-F1
#
_cell.length_a   1.000
_cell.length_b   1.000
_cell.length_c   1.000
_cell.angle_alpha   90.00
_cell.angle_beta   90.00
_cell.angle_gamma   90.00
#
_symmetry.space_group_name_H-M   'P 1'
#
loop_
_entity.id
_entity.type
_entity.pdbx_description
1 polymer ?
#
loop_
_entity_poly.entity_id
_entity_poly.type
_entity_poly.pdbx_seq_one_letter_code
_entity_poly.pdbx_strand_id
1 'polypeptide(L)'
;MFSMCFAAVAVLFFPLVPAQQSVVRLRSQNYPDYTWGLHPNGDVYIKQGFSGNVFHIVPGLTGQPGTVSFNSVDYPCSYLRHYSFFVNLESSKNPRNPHIFDKDATFYPRPDKFLQGYTAYESVNYPGHFIRHAGYRLQIRRDDGSLLFKKDASFKAESTDLLERCHT
;
A
#
# COMPACT_ATOMS: atom_id res chain seq x y z
N MET A 1 31.22 -7.75 60.38
CA MET A 1 30.85 -6.79 59.31
C MET A 1 30.38 -7.60 58.12
N PHE A 2 29.07 -7.72 57.93
CA PHE A 2 28.47 -8.46 56.81
C PHE A 2 28.42 -7.54 55.58
N SER A 3 29.10 -7.93 54.51
CA SER A 3 29.09 -7.22 53.23
C SER A 3 27.87 -7.66 52.42
N MET A 4 26.88 -6.78 52.26
CA MET A 4 25.75 -6.99 51.36
C MET A 4 26.18 -6.65 49.93
N CYS A 5 26.17 -7.64 49.05
CA CYS A 5 26.39 -7.48 47.62
C CYS A 5 25.05 -7.09 46.97
N PHE A 6 24.93 -5.84 46.51
CA PHE A 6 23.78 -5.40 45.71
C PHE A 6 23.98 -5.84 44.26
N ALA A 7 23.17 -6.80 43.80
CA ALA A 7 23.07 -7.12 42.39
C ALA A 7 22.28 -6.00 41.67
N ALA A 8 22.98 -5.21 40.85
CA ALA A 8 22.34 -4.24 39.96
C ALA A 8 21.58 -5.01 38.86
N VAL A 9 20.24 -4.93 38.89
CA VAL A 9 19.41 -5.39 37.77
C VAL A 9 19.60 -4.41 36.62
N ALA A 10 20.33 -4.83 35.59
CA ALA A 10 20.43 -4.09 34.35
C ALA A 10 19.07 -4.10 33.65
N VAL A 11 18.30 -3.01 33.80
CA VAL A 11 17.12 -2.77 32.97
C VAL A 11 17.64 -2.44 31.57
N LEU A 12 17.63 -3.44 30.69
CA LEU A 12 17.89 -3.23 29.27
C LEU A 12 16.76 -2.37 28.71
N PHE A 13 16.99 -1.05 28.67
CA PHE A 13 16.24 -0.17 27.80
C PHE A 13 16.61 -0.53 26.37
N PHE A 14 15.82 -1.40 25.75
CA PHE A 14 15.82 -1.48 24.29
C PHE A 14 15.35 -0.12 23.80
N PRO A 15 16.19 0.66 23.08
CA PRO A 15 15.68 1.85 22.42
C PRO A 15 14.54 1.38 21.51
N LEU A 16 13.38 1.98 21.69
CA LEU A 16 12.25 1.83 20.78
C LEU A 16 12.75 2.35 19.43
N VAL A 17 13.25 1.45 18.58
CA VAL A 17 13.52 1.80 17.19
C VAL A 17 12.14 2.22 16.66
N PRO A 18 11.93 3.50 16.30
CA PRO A 18 10.67 3.88 15.69
C PRO A 18 10.50 2.97 14.48
N ALA A 19 9.41 2.21 14.45
CA ALA A 19 9.10 1.35 13.31
C ALA A 19 9.13 2.24 12.07
N GLN A 20 10.20 2.12 11.28
CA GLN A 20 10.41 2.93 10.10
C GLN A 20 9.25 2.60 9.16
N GLN A 21 8.28 3.51 9.08
CA GLN A 21 7.12 3.36 8.23
C GLN A 21 7.65 3.31 6.79
N SER A 22 7.69 2.12 6.21
CA SER A 22 8.27 1.91 4.90
C SER A 22 7.49 2.70 3.86
N VAL A 23 8.18 3.65 3.23
CA VAL A 23 7.68 4.35 2.04
C VAL A 23 7.90 3.42 0.86
N VAL A 24 6.85 3.17 0.07
CA VAL A 24 6.92 2.22 -1.04
C VAL A 24 6.50 2.84 -2.35
N ARG A 25 7.09 2.33 -3.43
CA ARG A 25 6.51 2.35 -4.77
C ARG A 25 5.92 0.97 -5.07
N LEU A 26 4.83 0.92 -5.84
CA LEU A 26 4.20 -0.34 -6.25
C LEU A 26 4.45 -0.60 -7.72
N ARG A 27 5.26 -1.62 -8.03
CA ARG A 27 5.62 -2.04 -9.40
C ARG A 27 4.62 -3.06 -9.94
N SER A 28 4.22 -2.91 -11.21
CA SER A 28 3.37 -3.88 -11.91
C SER A 28 4.16 -5.16 -12.25
N GLN A 29 3.50 -6.31 -12.13
CA GLN A 29 4.11 -7.59 -12.50
C GLN A 29 4.37 -7.73 -14.01
N ASN A 30 3.38 -7.41 -14.84
CA ASN A 30 3.48 -7.59 -16.30
C ASN A 30 3.99 -6.37 -17.06
N TYR A 31 4.08 -5.22 -16.39
CA TYR A 31 4.78 -4.04 -16.87
C TYR A 31 5.88 -3.68 -15.85
N PRO A 32 6.99 -4.44 -15.82
CA PRO A 32 7.99 -4.32 -14.75
C PRO A 32 8.63 -2.94 -14.70
N ASP A 33 8.70 -2.20 -15.81
CA ASP A 33 9.19 -0.83 -15.80
C ASP A 33 8.15 0.19 -15.33
N TYR A 34 6.97 -0.23 -14.86
CA TYR A 34 5.88 0.67 -14.49
C TYR A 34 5.52 0.56 -13.02
N THR A 35 5.29 1.72 -12.39
CA THR A 35 4.82 1.83 -11.01
C THR A 35 3.49 2.57 -10.92
N TRP A 36 2.76 2.39 -9.82
CA TRP A 36 1.60 3.23 -9.51
C TRP A 36 2.00 4.71 -9.53
N GLY A 37 1.14 5.55 -10.11
CA GLY A 37 1.42 6.97 -10.29
C GLY A 37 0.16 7.78 -10.50
N LEU A 38 0.18 9.00 -9.98
CA LEU A 38 -0.96 9.91 -9.96
C LEU A 38 -1.02 10.72 -11.24
N HIS A 39 -2.17 10.73 -11.90
CA HIS A 39 -2.50 11.71 -12.93
C HIS A 39 -2.93 13.03 -12.24
N PRO A 40 -2.73 14.22 -12.86
CA PRO A 40 -3.04 15.51 -12.22
C PRO A 40 -4.49 15.67 -11.74
N ASN A 41 -5.44 14.93 -12.30
CA ASN A 41 -6.85 14.93 -11.87
C ASN A 41 -7.14 13.99 -10.68
N GLY A 42 -6.12 13.35 -10.10
CA GLY A 42 -6.25 12.42 -8.98
C GLY A 42 -6.57 10.97 -9.38
N ASP A 43 -6.71 10.65 -10.66
CA ASP A 43 -6.77 9.26 -11.11
C ASP A 43 -5.43 8.55 -10.94
N VAL A 44 -5.45 7.26 -10.64
CA VAL A 44 -4.22 6.47 -10.50
C VAL A 44 -4.03 5.58 -11.73
N TYR A 45 -2.80 5.55 -12.23
CA TYR A 45 -2.37 4.74 -13.37
C TYR A 45 -1.11 3.95 -12.99
N ILE A 46 -0.77 2.94 -13.77
CA ILE A 46 0.63 2.50 -13.89
C ILE A 46 1.34 3.45 -14.87
N LYS A 47 2.50 3.98 -14.48
CA LYS A 47 3.31 4.90 -15.27
C LYS A 47 4.71 4.33 -15.43
N GLN A 48 5.31 4.52 -16.60
CA GLN A 48 6.67 4.06 -16.88
C GLN A 48 7.68 4.80 -15.98
N GLY A 49 8.71 4.08 -15.56
CA GLY A 49 9.73 4.54 -14.63
C GLY A 49 9.21 4.69 -13.21
N PHE A 50 9.94 5.49 -12.43
CA PHE A 50 9.46 5.96 -11.14
C PHE A 50 8.55 7.17 -11.38
N SER A 51 7.27 7.04 -11.04
CA SER A 51 6.27 8.10 -11.21
C SER A 51 6.53 9.34 -10.33
N GLY A 52 7.45 9.27 -9.38
CA GLY A 52 7.64 10.25 -8.31
C GLY A 52 6.69 10.03 -7.14
N ASN A 53 5.61 9.26 -7.31
CA ASN A 53 4.62 9.05 -6.27
C ASN A 53 4.92 7.80 -5.45
N VAL A 54 4.93 7.98 -4.13
CA VAL A 54 5.17 6.94 -3.14
C VAL A 54 4.11 6.99 -2.05
N PHE A 55 3.92 5.85 -1.40
CA PHE A 55 2.85 5.67 -0.43
C PHE A 55 3.40 5.08 0.87
N HIS A 56 2.88 5.54 1.99
CA HIS A 56 2.93 4.78 3.22
C HIS A 56 1.86 3.68 3.15
N ILE A 57 2.25 2.43 3.38
CA ILE A 57 1.29 1.36 3.68
C ILE A 57 0.99 1.46 5.18
N VAL A 58 -0.23 1.87 5.51
CA VAL A 58 -0.69 2.04 6.89
C VAL A 58 -1.79 1.02 7.22
N PRO A 59 -2.10 0.77 8.52
CA PRO A 59 -3.28 0.00 8.88
C PRO A 59 -4.54 0.47 8.15
N GLY A 60 -5.42 -0.47 7.80
CA GLY A 60 -6.69 -0.17 7.14
C GLY A 60 -7.53 0.85 7.90
N LEU A 61 -8.11 1.83 7.19
CA LEU A 61 -8.92 2.88 7.81
C LEU A 61 -10.18 2.33 8.50
N THR A 62 -10.67 1.17 8.07
CA THR A 62 -11.80 0.48 8.73
C THR A 62 -11.43 -0.16 10.08
N GLY A 63 -10.14 -0.24 10.44
CA GLY A 63 -9.67 -0.91 11.64
C GLY A 63 -9.71 -2.45 11.58
N GLN A 64 -10.12 -3.03 10.46
CA GLN A 64 -10.15 -4.49 10.29
C GLN A 64 -8.73 -5.08 10.34
N PRO A 65 -8.45 -6.11 11.16
CA PRO A 65 -7.13 -6.70 11.26
C PRO A 65 -6.61 -7.24 9.92
N GLY A 66 -5.33 -7.03 9.67
CA GLY A 66 -4.68 -7.50 8.45
C GLY A 66 -5.05 -6.74 7.17
N THR A 67 -5.78 -5.62 7.28
CA THR A 67 -6.06 -4.72 6.16
C THR A 67 -5.09 -3.54 6.12
N VAL A 68 -4.94 -2.95 4.93
CA VAL A 68 -4.07 -1.81 4.69
C VAL A 68 -4.80 -0.70 3.95
N SER A 69 -4.29 0.52 4.09
CA SER A 69 -4.61 1.66 3.22
C SER A 69 -3.33 2.27 2.68
N PHE A 70 -3.40 2.90 1.51
CA PHE A 70 -2.25 3.56 0.90
C PHE A 70 -2.37 5.07 1.10
N ASN A 71 -1.58 5.62 2.01
CA ASN A 71 -1.53 7.06 2.26
C ASN A 71 -0.44 7.69 1.38
N SER A 72 -0.79 8.75 0.66
CA SER A 72 0.17 9.45 -0.20
C SER A 72 1.18 10.23 0.63
N VAL A 73 2.46 10.14 0.27
CA VAL A 73 3.51 10.99 0.85
C VAL A 73 3.38 12.44 0.38
N ASP A 74 3.19 12.63 -0.93
CA ASP A 74 3.13 13.97 -1.54
C ASP A 74 1.87 14.78 -1.17
N TYR A 75 0.81 14.09 -0.76
CA TYR A 75 -0.50 14.67 -0.47
C TYR A 75 -0.98 14.22 0.91
N PRO A 76 -0.61 14.95 1.98
CA PRO A 76 -0.97 14.60 3.35
C PRO A 76 -2.47 14.39 3.53
N CYS A 77 -2.83 13.45 4.42
CA CYS A 77 -4.21 13.05 4.68
C CYS A 77 -4.98 12.55 3.44
N SER A 78 -4.29 12.18 2.35
CA SER A 78 -4.94 11.65 1.15
C SER A 78 -4.62 10.17 0.95
N TYR A 79 -5.63 9.40 0.53
CA TYR A 79 -5.56 7.95 0.44
C TYR A 79 -5.97 7.48 -0.95
N LEU A 80 -5.37 6.39 -1.40
CA LEU A 80 -5.91 5.67 -2.54
C LEU A 80 -7.20 4.97 -2.11
N ARG A 81 -8.25 5.22 -2.85
CA ARG A 81 -9.54 4.56 -2.68
C ARG A 81 -10.15 4.25 -4.03
N HIS A 82 -11.07 3.29 -4.07
CA HIS A 82 -11.89 3.15 -5.26
C HIS A 82 -13.13 4.07 -5.20
N TYR A 83 -13.56 4.58 -6.35
CA TYR A 83 -14.83 5.28 -6.54
C TYR A 83 -15.39 4.93 -7.91
N SER A 84 -16.65 4.50 -7.98
CA SER A 84 -17.21 3.95 -9.22
C SER A 84 -16.30 2.89 -9.85
N PHE A 85 -15.67 2.07 -9.00
CA PHE A 85 -14.69 1.03 -9.33
C PHE A 85 -13.34 1.49 -9.91
N PHE A 86 -13.05 2.79 -10.02
CA PHE A 86 -11.73 3.30 -10.41
C PHE A 86 -10.93 3.73 -9.17
N VAL A 87 -9.61 3.54 -9.17
CA VAL A 87 -8.77 3.97 -8.05
C VAL A 87 -8.37 5.44 -8.24
N ASN A 88 -8.58 6.22 -7.19
CA ASN A 88 -8.32 7.64 -7.11
C ASN A 88 -7.58 7.98 -5.82
N LEU A 89 -6.76 9.03 -5.86
CA LEU A 89 -6.30 9.69 -4.66
C LEU A 89 -7.38 10.68 -4.18
N GLU A 90 -7.71 10.64 -2.90
CA GLU A 90 -8.66 11.58 -2.33
C GLU A 90 -8.34 11.90 -0.87
N SER A 91 -8.57 13.17 -0.49
CA SER A 91 -8.35 13.64 0.88
C SER A 91 -9.42 13.10 1.82
N SER A 92 -9.00 12.55 2.96
CA SER A 92 -9.91 12.15 4.04
C SER A 92 -10.55 13.33 4.78
N LYS A 93 -10.09 14.56 4.55
CA LYS A 93 -10.64 15.76 5.20
C LYS A 93 -12.01 16.16 4.66
N ASN A 94 -12.22 16.01 3.35
CA ASN A 94 -13.49 16.34 2.66
C ASN A 94 -13.74 15.37 1.50
N PRO A 95 -13.93 14.07 1.77
CA PRO A 95 -14.13 13.09 0.71
C PRO A 95 -15.56 13.09 0.19
N ARG A 96 -15.72 12.67 -1.06
CA ARG A 96 -16.99 12.25 -1.65
C ARG A 96 -17.50 11.02 -0.88
N ASN A 97 -18.79 11.02 -0.54
CA ASN A 97 -19.47 9.96 0.22
C ASN A 97 -18.68 9.55 1.49
N PRO A 98 -18.50 10.47 2.46
CA PRO A 98 -17.60 10.25 3.61
C PRO A 98 -17.92 8.98 4.41
N HIS A 99 -19.19 8.57 4.48
CA HIS A 99 -19.63 7.38 5.23
C HIS A 99 -19.14 6.04 4.67
N ILE A 100 -18.63 6.00 3.42
CA ILE A 100 -18.00 4.80 2.83
C ILE A 100 -16.51 4.98 2.53
N PHE A 101 -15.94 6.16 2.75
CA PHE A 101 -14.55 6.47 2.36
C PHE A 101 -13.56 5.44 2.91
N ASP A 102 -13.63 5.15 4.20
CA ASP A 102 -12.69 4.21 4.84
C ASP A 102 -12.79 2.81 4.23
N LYS A 103 -14.01 2.37 3.92
CA LYS A 103 -14.24 1.07 3.26
C LYS A 103 -13.71 1.06 1.84
N ASP A 104 -13.89 2.15 1.10
CA ASP A 104 -13.37 2.30 -0.26
C ASP A 104 -11.84 2.40 -0.32
N ALA A 105 -11.22 2.89 0.76
CA ALA A 105 -9.78 3.11 0.90
C ALA A 105 -9.04 1.93 1.57
N THR A 106 -9.74 0.89 2.01
CA THR A 106 -9.14 -0.23 2.74
C THR A 106 -9.12 -1.50 1.88
N PHE A 107 -7.99 -2.21 1.93
CA PHE A 107 -7.74 -3.41 1.14
C PHE A 107 -7.10 -4.53 1.97
N TYR A 108 -7.45 -5.78 1.69
CA TYR A 108 -6.69 -6.95 2.16
C TYR A 108 -5.50 -7.19 1.21
N PRO A 109 -4.25 -7.12 1.69
CA PRO A 109 -3.11 -7.65 0.95
C PRO A 109 -3.22 -9.18 0.91
N ARG A 110 -3.17 -9.75 -0.30
CA ARG A 110 -3.20 -11.18 -0.56
C ARG A 110 -1.86 -11.57 -1.23
N PRO A 111 -0.80 -11.79 -0.44
CA PRO A 111 0.49 -12.23 -0.98
C PRO A 111 0.34 -13.57 -1.67
N ASP A 112 1.06 -13.77 -2.77
CA ASP A 112 1.10 -15.00 -3.56
C ASP A 112 -0.27 -15.49 -4.07
N LYS A 113 -1.30 -14.63 -4.06
CA LYS A 113 -2.68 -14.98 -4.44
C LYS A 113 -2.80 -15.46 -5.88
N PHE A 114 -2.01 -14.86 -6.76
CA PHE A 114 -2.05 -15.11 -8.20
C PHE A 114 -0.69 -15.51 -8.75
N LEU A 115 0.38 -14.84 -8.31
CA LEU A 115 1.75 -15.07 -8.75
C LEU A 115 2.69 -14.99 -7.55
N GLN A 116 3.61 -15.93 -7.45
CA GLN A 116 4.58 -16.00 -6.36
C GLN A 116 5.50 -14.76 -6.36
N GLY A 117 5.74 -14.18 -5.19
CA GLY A 117 6.54 -12.97 -4.99
C GLY A 117 5.80 -11.66 -5.27
N TYR A 118 4.49 -11.73 -5.52
CA TYR A 118 3.63 -10.57 -5.77
C TYR A 118 2.42 -10.56 -4.83
N THR A 119 1.86 -9.37 -4.61
CA THR A 119 0.68 -9.15 -3.78
C THR A 119 -0.46 -8.64 -4.65
N ALA A 120 -1.64 -9.23 -4.48
CA ALA A 120 -2.89 -8.66 -4.96
C ALA A 120 -3.61 -7.96 -3.81
N TYR A 121 -4.32 -6.86 -4.08
CA TYR A 121 -5.00 -6.07 -3.05
C TYR A 121 -6.51 -6.15 -3.23
N GLU A 122 -7.19 -6.89 -2.36
CA GLU A 122 -8.63 -7.12 -2.41
C GLU A 122 -9.39 -6.02 -1.65
N SER A 123 -10.44 -5.45 -2.23
CA SER A 123 -11.29 -4.46 -1.56
C SER A 123 -12.03 -5.07 -0.36
N VAL A 124 -12.06 -4.37 0.77
CA VAL A 124 -12.81 -4.87 1.95
C VAL A 124 -14.33 -4.84 1.76
N ASN A 125 -14.85 -3.89 0.96
CA ASN A 125 -16.28 -3.73 0.75
C ASN A 125 -16.80 -4.31 -0.58
N TYR A 126 -15.90 -4.77 -1.45
CA TYR A 126 -16.24 -5.54 -2.65
C TYR A 126 -15.47 -6.86 -2.68
N PRO A 127 -15.90 -7.89 -1.92
CA PRO A 127 -15.24 -9.19 -1.91
C PRO A 127 -15.03 -9.77 -3.32
N GLY A 128 -13.86 -10.38 -3.53
CA GLY A 128 -13.43 -10.89 -4.83
C GLY A 128 -13.02 -9.80 -5.84
N HIS A 129 -13.10 -8.51 -5.51
CA HIS A 129 -12.58 -7.44 -6.35
C HIS A 129 -11.17 -7.04 -5.92
N PHE A 130 -10.25 -7.03 -6.87
CA PHE A 130 -8.85 -6.70 -6.66
C PHE A 130 -8.48 -5.44 -7.42
N ILE A 131 -7.57 -4.64 -6.86
CA ILE A 131 -6.89 -3.59 -7.61
C ILE A 131 -6.16 -4.25 -8.79
N ARG A 132 -6.38 -3.74 -10.00
CA ARG A 132 -5.67 -4.10 -11.22
C ARG A 132 -5.46 -2.86 -12.08
N HIS A 133 -4.47 -2.86 -12.95
CA HIS A 133 -4.41 -1.87 -14.03
C HIS A 133 -5.15 -2.37 -15.27
N ALA A 134 -5.82 -1.49 -16.02
CA ALA A 134 -6.52 -1.78 -17.27
C ALA A 134 -6.42 -0.58 -18.20
N GLY A 135 -5.81 -0.73 -19.38
CA GLY A 135 -5.48 0.44 -20.20
C GLY A 135 -4.68 1.47 -19.39
N TYR A 136 -3.72 0.97 -18.59
CA TYR A 136 -2.91 1.70 -17.62
C TYR A 136 -3.65 2.24 -16.37
N ARG A 137 -4.97 2.46 -16.40
CA ARG A 137 -5.70 3.01 -15.24
C ARG A 137 -5.90 1.96 -14.15
N LEU A 138 -5.66 2.31 -12.89
CA LEU A 138 -6.00 1.44 -11.77
C LEU A 138 -7.50 1.45 -11.48
N GLN A 139 -8.01 0.26 -11.23
CA GLN A 139 -9.42 0.01 -10.96
C GLN A 139 -9.56 -1.24 -10.10
N ILE A 140 -10.66 -1.35 -9.35
CA ILE A 140 -11.04 -2.61 -8.74
C ILE A 140 -11.94 -3.38 -9.69
N ARG A 141 -11.68 -4.67 -9.89
CA ARG A 141 -12.55 -5.57 -10.67
C ARG A 141 -12.59 -6.94 -10.05
N ARG A 142 -13.70 -7.65 -10.24
CA ARG A 142 -13.83 -9.04 -9.84
C ARG A 142 -12.80 -9.89 -10.60
N ASP A 143 -12.12 -10.78 -9.89
CA ASP A 143 -11.28 -11.81 -10.50
C ASP A 143 -12.11 -12.66 -11.48
N ASP A 144 -11.71 -12.63 -12.75
CA ASP A 144 -12.35 -13.37 -13.85
C ASP A 144 -11.66 -14.72 -14.12
N GLY A 145 -10.63 -15.07 -13.34
CA GLY A 145 -9.85 -16.30 -13.48
C GLY A 145 -8.81 -16.28 -14.59
N SER A 146 -8.80 -15.26 -15.45
CA SER A 146 -7.89 -15.16 -16.59
C SER A 146 -6.44 -14.91 -16.16
N LEU A 147 -5.48 -15.39 -16.96
CA LEU A 147 -4.07 -15.09 -16.73
C LEU A 147 -3.78 -13.59 -16.85
N LEU A 148 -4.49 -12.88 -17.72
CA LEU A 148 -4.33 -11.43 -17.88
C LEU A 148 -4.73 -10.70 -16.59
N PHE A 149 -5.90 -11.02 -16.02
CA PHE A 149 -6.33 -10.44 -14.76
C PHE A 149 -5.31 -10.69 -13.64
N LYS A 150 -4.87 -11.94 -13.50
CA LYS A 150 -3.87 -12.35 -12.49
C LYS A 150 -2.59 -11.53 -12.59
N LYS A 151 -2.11 -11.29 -13.81
CA LYS A 151 -0.93 -10.46 -14.09
C LYS A 151 -1.19 -8.98 -13.81
N ASP A 152 -2.32 -8.45 -14.29
CA ASP A 152 -2.71 -7.05 -14.12
C ASP A 152 -2.97 -6.64 -12.66
N ALA A 153 -3.35 -7.61 -11.81
CA ALA A 153 -3.64 -7.44 -10.39
C ALA A 153 -2.49 -7.80 -9.44
N SER A 154 -1.31 -8.16 -9.99
CA SER A 154 -0.14 -8.55 -9.20
C SER A 154 0.87 -7.41 -9.14
N PHE A 155 1.23 -6.99 -7.94
CA PHE A 155 2.17 -5.88 -7.71
C PHE A 155 3.25 -6.23 -6.70
N LYS A 156 4.41 -5.57 -6.83
CA LYS A 156 5.49 -5.64 -5.86
C LYS A 156 5.65 -4.31 -5.15
N ALA A 157 5.50 -4.31 -3.82
CA ALA A 157 5.82 -3.16 -3.00
C ALA A 157 7.34 -3.11 -2.78
N GLU A 158 7.98 -2.07 -3.26
CA GLU A 158 9.43 -1.86 -3.15
C GLU A 158 9.68 -0.68 -2.21
N SER A 159 10.40 -0.93 -1.12
CA SER A 159 10.81 0.14 -0.21
C SER A 159 11.75 1.11 -0.92
N THR A 160 11.50 2.41 -0.80
CA THR A 160 12.37 3.44 -1.36
C THR A 160 13.64 3.67 -0.54
N ASP A 161 13.62 3.35 0.74
CA ASP A 161 14.79 3.46 1.63
C ASP A 161 15.90 2.46 1.24
N LEU A 162 15.53 1.40 0.52
CA LEU A 162 16.47 0.43 -0.05
C LEU A 162 17.07 0.88 -1.38
N LEU A 163 16.52 1.91 -2.02
CA LEU A 163 16.97 2.42 -3.32
C LEU A 163 18.02 3.54 -3.18
N GLU A 164 17.99 4.32 -2.09
CA GLU A 164 19.01 5.34 -1.82
C GLU A 164 20.38 4.72 -1.47
N ARG A 165 20.41 3.47 -0.99
CA ARG A 165 21.65 2.76 -0.66
C ARG A 165 22.48 2.30 -1.85
N CYS A 166 21.98 2.42 -3.08
CA CYS A 166 22.69 1.98 -4.29
C CYS A 166 23.32 3.13 -5.09
N HIS A 167 23.32 4.36 -4.58
CA HIS A 167 24.12 5.45 -5.15
C HIS A 167 25.41 5.66 -4.33
N THR A 168 26.44 4.88 -4.66
CA THR A 168 27.86 5.25 -4.44
C THR A 168 28.58 5.22 -5.77
#